data_AF-A0A1F3IMM1-F1
#
_entry.id   AF-A0A1F3IMM1-F1
#
_cell.length_a   1.000
_cell.length_b   1.000
_cell.length_c   1.000
_cell.angle_alpha   90.00
_cell.angle_beta   90.00
_cell.angle_gamma   90.00
#
_symmetry.space_group_name_H-M   'P 1'
#
loop_
_entity.id
_entity.type
_entity.pdbx_description
1 polymer ?
#
loop_
_entity_poly.entity_id
_entity_poly.type
_entity_poly.pdbx_seq_one_letter_code
_entity_poly.pdbx_strand_id
1 'polypeptide(L)'
;MIPNLSHTICAIATPPGTGAIAVIRLSGPKSHDLLETIFCPVKKATHYPEMRHSYYGEILDNGSVLDDAVVVFYKNPESYTGEDAAEISCHGSLFIQNRLLQLLIEKGARMAEPGEFSLRAFVNGKMDLLQAEAVDDVIRSRTGSAHKLAVKQMRGDYSKKLSELRKQLVDLTALMELEIDFSEEDVEFADRSRLREICTTLVSEVTSLAESFKAGNVLKHGIPVAIVGEPNVGKSTLLNKILREERSIVSDIPGTTRDYVEDTLTVGNNTFRFIDTAGLRTTTDSIESAGVERTLVKASEASVILMLFDAVDCEEDRIQSRIEEFKNRIEDFDQKKLIVVINKIDLLVNAPKHLRELLEYDIVFISAKRDENIGDLMEKLNEVVAVSANTPDIVLTNVRHYEAFSAIANLLNQAVEHIDKGLPQDLTATFLHQALHQIGLVTGEVSNEDVLDSIFRNFCIGK
;
A
#
# COMPACT_ATOMS: atom_id res chain seq x y z
N MET A 1 14.70 11.09 -12.63
CA MET A 1 15.63 11.82 -11.73
C MET A 1 16.63 10.85 -11.11
N ILE A 2 17.79 10.60 -11.73
CA ILE A 2 18.88 9.87 -11.03
C ILE A 2 19.36 10.77 -9.88
N PRO A 3 19.31 10.34 -8.61
CA PRO A 3 19.71 11.19 -7.50
C PRO A 3 21.16 11.61 -7.70
N ASN A 4 21.42 12.91 -7.64
CA ASN A 4 22.79 13.39 -7.68
C ASN A 4 23.49 13.05 -6.36
N LEU A 5 24.15 11.89 -6.32
CA LEU A 5 24.85 11.34 -5.16
C LEU A 5 26.04 12.20 -4.71
N SER A 6 26.42 13.23 -5.47
CA SER A 6 27.46 14.16 -5.05
C SER A 6 27.01 15.13 -3.94
N HIS A 7 25.69 15.26 -3.71
CA HIS A 7 25.14 16.18 -2.72
C HIS A 7 24.76 15.46 -1.42
N THR A 8 25.09 16.08 -0.28
CA THR A 8 24.57 15.69 1.03
C THR A 8 23.16 16.23 1.21
N ILE A 9 22.22 15.36 1.57
CA ILE A 9 20.83 15.71 1.85
C ILE A 9 20.52 15.68 3.34
N CYS A 10 19.56 16.49 3.77
CA CYS A 10 19.01 16.49 5.11
C CYS A 10 17.48 16.60 5.11
N ALA A 11 16.84 15.99 6.11
CA ALA A 11 15.41 16.13 6.35
C ALA A 11 15.03 15.71 7.79
N ILE A 12 13.85 16.13 8.24
CA ILE A 12 13.23 15.61 9.47
C ILE A 12 12.69 14.21 9.16
N ALA A 13 13.08 13.21 9.95
CA ALA A 13 12.67 11.81 9.82
C ALA A 13 11.49 11.44 10.73
N THR A 14 11.19 12.27 11.74
CA THR A 14 10.03 12.12 12.63
C THR A 14 8.76 12.74 12.04
N PRO A 15 7.55 12.33 12.49
CA PRO A 15 6.30 13.00 12.10
C PRO A 15 6.35 14.51 12.37
N PRO A 16 5.69 15.33 11.53
CA PRO A 16 5.68 16.78 11.71
C PRO A 16 4.97 17.18 13.00
N GLY A 17 5.35 18.30 13.62
CA GLY A 17 4.70 18.80 14.83
C GLY A 17 5.63 18.86 16.03
N THR A 18 5.04 18.99 17.22
CA THR A 18 5.77 19.09 18.48
C THR A 18 5.79 17.77 19.21
N GLY A 19 6.96 17.39 19.73
CA GLY A 19 7.13 16.19 20.54
C GLY A 19 8.31 16.33 21.50
N ALA A 20 8.57 15.29 22.30
CA ALA A 20 9.74 15.26 23.16
C ALA A 20 11.04 15.26 22.33
N ILE A 21 11.07 14.51 21.24
CA ILE A 21 12.24 14.33 20.37
C ILE A 21 11.84 14.52 18.92
N ALA A 22 12.71 15.16 18.14
CA ALA A 22 12.70 15.12 16.69
C ALA A 22 14.02 14.51 16.19
N VAL A 23 13.95 13.76 15.08
CA VAL A 23 15.14 13.18 14.44
C VAL A 23 15.36 13.88 13.11
N ILE A 24 16.55 14.43 12.91
CA ILE A 24 17.00 14.98 11.63
C ILE A 24 18.07 14.06 11.08
N ARG A 25 17.87 13.59 9.85
CA ARG A 25 18.76 12.65 9.17
C ARG A 25 19.58 13.39 8.11
N LEU A 26 20.85 13.00 7.97
CA LEU A 26 21.76 13.40 6.90
C LEU A 26 22.25 12.17 6.14
N SER A 27 22.42 12.30 4.82
CA SER A 27 23.04 11.27 3.97
C SER A 27 23.82 11.92 2.84
N GLY A 28 25.01 11.39 2.56
CA GLY A 28 25.87 11.82 1.45
C GLY A 28 27.32 12.06 1.89
N PRO A 29 28.21 12.38 0.93
CA PRO A 29 29.66 12.33 1.12
C PRO A 29 30.20 13.32 2.16
N LYS A 30 29.48 14.43 2.44
CA LYS A 30 29.90 15.45 3.42
C LYS A 30 29.11 15.39 4.73
N SER A 31 28.33 14.34 4.97
CA SER A 31 27.44 14.25 6.13
C SER A 31 28.21 14.34 7.46
N HIS A 32 29.35 13.65 7.56
CA HIS A 32 30.21 13.67 8.75
C HIS A 32 30.91 15.02 8.92
N ASP A 33 31.60 15.49 7.88
CA ASP A 33 32.32 16.77 7.89
C ASP A 33 31.41 17.93 8.30
N LEU A 34 30.20 17.98 7.75
CA LEU A 34 29.23 19.02 8.06
C LEU A 34 28.83 18.96 9.54
N LEU A 35 28.53 17.77 10.04
CA LEU A 35 28.08 17.60 11.41
C LEU A 35 29.17 17.91 12.43
N GLU A 36 30.44 17.58 12.14
CA GLU A 36 31.58 17.94 12.96
C GLU A 36 31.78 19.47 13.11
N THR A 37 31.30 20.27 12.15
CA THR A 37 31.39 21.73 12.25
C THR A 37 30.37 22.36 13.20
N ILE A 38 29.27 21.66 13.49
CA ILE A 38 28.16 22.19 14.29
C ILE A 38 27.94 21.45 15.61
N PHE A 39 28.40 20.21 15.73
CA PHE A 39 28.18 19.39 16.92
C PHE A 39 29.43 19.31 17.80
N CYS A 40 29.27 19.68 19.07
CA CYS A 40 30.31 19.62 20.09
C CYS A 40 29.97 18.52 21.11
N PRO A 41 30.59 17.32 21.03
CA PRO A 41 30.34 16.26 22.00
C PRO A 41 30.87 16.64 23.39
N VAL A 42 30.09 16.38 24.45
CA VAL A 42 30.50 16.65 25.85
C VAL A 42 31.76 15.87 26.23
N LYS A 43 31.90 14.66 25.71
CA LYS A 43 33.10 13.83 25.85
C LYS A 43 33.54 13.35 24.48
N LYS A 44 34.72 13.77 24.03
CA LYS A 44 35.38 13.19 22.86
C LYS A 44 35.97 11.84 23.24
N ALA A 45 35.47 10.77 22.63
CA ALA A 45 36.12 9.47 22.68
C ALA A 45 37.47 9.53 21.97
N THR A 46 38.38 8.62 22.33
CA THR A 46 39.72 8.50 21.70
C THR A 46 39.66 8.24 20.18
N HIS A 47 38.57 7.65 19.69
CA HIS A 47 38.35 7.33 18.26
C HIS A 47 37.07 7.98 17.72
N TYR A 48 36.82 9.24 18.07
CA TYR A 48 35.63 9.97 17.63
C TYR A 48 35.71 10.39 16.15
N PRO A 49 34.62 10.24 15.36
CA PRO A 49 33.40 9.50 15.69
C PRO A 49 33.56 7.98 15.47
N GLU A 50 33.12 7.18 16.45
CA GLU A 50 32.93 5.75 16.30
C GLU A 50 31.56 5.51 15.67
N MET A 51 31.53 4.68 14.62
CA MET A 51 30.30 4.44 13.87
C MET A 51 29.30 3.65 14.72
N ARG A 52 28.01 3.96 14.57
CA ARG A 52 26.88 3.32 15.28
C ARG A 52 26.94 3.45 16.81
N HIS A 53 27.62 4.49 17.31
CA HIS A 53 27.62 4.88 18.73
C HIS A 53 26.91 6.22 18.92
N SER A 54 26.24 6.36 20.07
CA SER A 54 25.52 7.59 20.44
C SER A 54 26.41 8.56 21.19
N TYR A 55 26.45 9.80 20.72
CA TYR A 55 27.19 10.90 21.32
C TYR A 55 26.24 11.98 21.83
N TYR A 56 26.32 12.30 23.12
CA TYR A 56 25.64 13.45 23.69
C TYR A 56 26.53 14.70 23.58
N GLY A 57 25.95 15.82 23.17
CA GLY A 57 26.66 17.07 22.92
C GLY A 57 25.72 18.23 22.61
N GLU A 58 26.33 19.39 22.40
CA GLU A 58 25.65 20.62 22.06
C GLU A 58 25.73 20.86 20.54
N ILE A 59 24.61 21.28 19.95
CA ILE A 59 24.58 21.81 18.59
C ILE A 59 24.80 23.32 18.67
N LEU A 60 25.80 23.82 17.96
CA LEU A 60 26.20 25.21 17.96
C LEU A 60 25.75 25.93 16.69
N ASP A 61 25.08 27.05 16.87
CA ASP A 61 24.74 28.00 15.82
C ASP A 61 25.54 29.28 16.04
N ASN A 62 26.54 29.53 15.18
CA ASN A 62 27.42 30.71 15.24
C ASN A 62 28.05 30.96 16.62
N GLY A 63 28.38 29.89 17.35
CA GLY A 63 29.00 29.96 18.69
C GLY A 63 28.01 30.05 19.85
N SER A 64 26.70 30.12 19.58
CA SER A 64 25.65 29.98 20.59
C SER A 64 25.07 28.56 20.60
N VAL A 65 24.73 28.04 21.78
CA VAL A 65 24.09 26.73 21.91
C VAL A 65 22.66 26.84 21.37
N LEU A 66 22.37 26.07 20.32
CA LEU A 66 21.04 25.94 19.76
C LEU A 66 20.21 24.92 20.53
N ASP A 67 20.78 23.73 20.76
CA ASP A 67 20.13 22.65 21.50
C ASP A 67 21.15 21.61 21.99
N ASP A 68 20.75 20.85 23.00
CA ASP A 68 21.39 19.60 23.39
C ASP A 68 20.85 18.46 22.52
N ALA A 69 21.75 17.65 21.96
CA ALA A 69 21.39 16.58 21.04
C ALA A 69 22.17 15.28 21.28
N VAL A 70 21.58 14.18 20.82
CA VAL A 70 22.25 12.89 20.68
C VAL A 70 22.48 12.61 19.20
N VAL A 71 23.73 12.38 18.83
CA VAL A 71 24.15 12.15 17.44
C VAL A 71 24.66 10.72 17.26
N VAL A 72 24.27 10.08 16.16
CA VAL A 72 24.80 8.79 15.71
C VAL A 72 25.37 8.94 14.30
N PHE A 73 26.58 8.41 14.08
CA PHE A 73 27.26 8.41 12.77
C PHE A 73 27.21 7.02 12.12
N TYR A 74 27.04 6.97 10.81
CA TYR A 74 27.06 5.76 10.00
C TYR A 74 28.05 5.92 8.84
N LYS A 75 28.88 4.90 8.60
CA LYS A 75 29.84 4.89 7.50
C LYS A 75 29.29 4.07 6.33
N ASN A 76 29.50 4.54 5.10
CA ASN A 76 29.32 3.72 3.89
C ASN A 76 30.09 2.39 4.01
N PRO A 77 29.49 1.22 3.71
CA PRO A 77 28.13 0.98 3.19
C PRO A 77 27.10 0.63 4.29
N GLU A 78 27.46 0.75 5.56
CA GLU A 78 26.69 0.32 6.73
C GLU A 78 25.71 1.38 7.24
N SER A 79 25.00 2.02 6.31
CA SER A 79 23.91 2.96 6.59
C SER A 79 22.63 2.55 5.86
N TYR A 80 21.53 3.26 6.12
CA TYR A 80 20.25 3.04 5.42
C TYR A 80 20.38 3.25 3.91
N THR A 81 21.00 4.37 3.51
CA THR A 81 21.18 4.74 2.10
C THR A 81 22.35 4.03 1.45
N GLY A 82 23.27 3.43 2.22
CA GLY A 82 24.56 2.94 1.73
C GLY A 82 25.62 4.03 1.60
N GLU A 83 25.32 5.28 1.95
CA GLU A 83 26.27 6.40 1.97
C GLU A 83 26.79 6.66 3.39
N ASP A 84 27.73 7.60 3.54
CA ASP A 84 28.00 8.19 4.86
C ASP A 84 26.74 8.94 5.31
N ALA A 85 26.30 8.68 6.54
CA ALA A 85 25.08 9.25 7.10
C ALA A 85 25.24 9.61 8.57
N ALA A 86 24.33 10.43 9.07
CA ALA A 86 24.23 10.74 10.49
C ALA A 86 22.78 11.03 10.89
N GLU A 87 22.45 10.77 12.15
CA GLU A 87 21.14 11.08 12.74
C GLU A 87 21.33 11.95 13.98
N ILE A 88 20.58 13.06 14.03
CA ILE A 88 20.58 14.02 15.13
C ILE A 88 19.23 13.91 15.82
N SER A 89 19.23 13.43 17.06
CA SER A 89 18.07 13.44 17.95
C SER A 89 18.12 14.68 18.83
N CYS A 90 17.24 15.65 18.57
CA CYS A 90 17.13 16.92 19.29
C CYS A 90 15.76 17.06 19.94
N HIS A 91 15.55 18.11 20.74
CA HIS A 91 14.23 18.39 21.28
C HIS A 91 13.23 18.67 20.14
N GLY A 92 12.02 18.12 20.27
CA GLY A 92 10.99 18.16 19.23
C GLY A 92 10.26 19.50 19.10
N SER A 93 10.93 20.64 19.35
CA SER A 93 10.37 21.98 19.12
C SER A 93 10.44 22.35 17.63
N LEU A 94 9.36 22.90 17.08
CA LEU A 94 9.34 23.39 15.69
C LEU A 94 10.41 24.44 15.42
N PHE A 95 10.76 25.26 16.42
CA PHE A 95 11.83 26.24 16.29
C PHE A 95 13.19 25.57 16.09
N ILE A 96 13.52 24.59 16.95
CA ILE A 96 14.80 23.86 16.92
C ILE A 96 14.91 23.07 15.62
N GLN A 97 13.86 22.35 15.23
CA GLN A 97 13.82 21.60 13.98
C GLN A 97 14.11 22.48 12.77
N ASN A 98 13.41 23.61 12.63
CA ASN A 98 13.59 24.53 11.50
C ASN A 98 14.96 25.20 11.52
N ARG A 99 15.46 25.62 12.69
CA ARG A 99 16.76 26.29 12.77
C ARG A 99 17.91 25.33 12.49
N LEU A 100 17.82 24.09 12.97
CA LEU A 100 18.82 23.07 12.67
C LEU A 100 18.84 22.73 11.18
N LEU A 101 17.69 22.58 10.52
CA LEU A 101 17.65 22.40 9.06
C LEU A 101 18.30 23.58 8.31
N GLN A 102 17.99 24.82 8.70
CA GLN A 102 18.63 26.01 8.10
C GLN A 102 20.14 25.98 8.27
N LEU A 103 20.62 25.65 9.48
CA LEU A 103 22.04 25.55 9.77
C LEU A 103 22.72 24.47 8.88
N LEU A 104 22.10 23.31 8.71
CA LEU A 104 22.63 22.26 7.83
C LEU A 104 22.71 22.74 6.37
N ILE A 105 21.69 23.47 5.90
CA ILE A 105 21.67 24.03 4.54
C ILE A 105 22.76 25.09 4.36
N GLU A 106 22.93 25.99 5.33
CA GLU A 106 23.99 27.01 5.35
C GLU A 106 25.40 26.37 5.28
N LYS A 107 25.57 25.18 5.85
CA LYS A 107 26.84 24.41 5.82
C LYS A 107 27.00 23.52 4.59
N GLY A 108 26.03 23.53 3.66
CA GLY A 108 26.15 22.88 2.36
C GLY A 108 25.36 21.59 2.18
N ALA A 109 24.45 21.26 3.10
CA ALA A 109 23.42 20.26 2.83
C ALA A 109 22.31 20.83 1.94
N ARG A 110 21.53 19.95 1.31
CA ARG A 110 20.30 20.29 0.60
C ARG A 110 19.11 19.60 1.26
N MET A 111 17.92 20.20 1.21
CA MET A 111 16.71 19.48 1.58
C MET A 111 16.52 18.24 0.71
N ALA A 112 16.23 17.10 1.34
CA ALA A 112 15.89 15.88 0.62
C ALA A 112 14.53 16.01 -0.08
N GLU A 113 14.40 15.36 -1.23
CA GLU A 113 13.13 15.20 -1.93
C GLU A 113 12.29 14.05 -1.31
N PRO A 114 10.97 13.98 -1.60
CA PRO A 114 10.14 12.87 -1.17
C PRO A 114 10.73 11.52 -1.61
N GLY A 115 10.94 10.59 -0.67
CA GLY A 115 11.49 9.26 -0.93
C GLY A 115 12.97 9.22 -1.33
N GLU A 116 13.71 10.32 -1.28
CA GLU A 116 15.09 10.36 -1.77
C GLU A 116 16.05 9.46 -0.99
N PHE A 117 15.87 9.25 0.33
CA PHE A 117 16.76 8.35 1.06
C PHE A 117 16.54 6.89 0.63
N SER A 118 15.30 6.48 0.40
CA SER A 118 14.93 5.13 -0.06
C SER A 118 15.39 4.93 -1.50
N LEU A 119 15.25 5.95 -2.35
CA LEU A 119 15.77 5.94 -3.72
C LEU A 119 17.29 5.75 -3.73
N ARG A 120 18.03 6.47 -2.86
CA ARG A 120 19.49 6.27 -2.74
C ARG A 120 19.84 4.88 -2.22
N ALA A 121 19.08 4.35 -1.27
CA ALA A 121 19.26 2.99 -0.78
C ALA A 121 19.07 1.95 -1.90
N PHE A 122 18.06 2.13 -2.76
CA PHE A 122 17.85 1.33 -3.96
C PHE A 122 19.01 1.43 -4.94
N VAL A 123 19.42 2.65 -5.31
CA VAL A 123 20.54 2.89 -6.25
C VAL A 123 21.86 2.28 -5.74
N ASN A 124 22.09 2.31 -4.42
CA ASN A 124 23.28 1.72 -3.79
C ASN A 124 23.14 0.21 -3.50
N GLY A 125 22.08 -0.44 -3.97
CA GLY A 125 21.87 -1.88 -3.83
C GLY A 125 21.62 -2.36 -2.39
N LYS A 126 21.23 -1.45 -1.48
CA LYS A 126 20.85 -1.80 -0.10
C LYS A 126 19.49 -2.49 -0.02
N MET A 127 18.64 -2.24 -1.01
CA MET A 127 17.32 -2.81 -1.16
C MET A 127 16.93 -2.83 -2.65
N ASP A 128 16.04 -3.72 -3.05
CA ASP A 128 15.40 -3.66 -4.37
C ASP A 128 14.15 -2.77 -4.36
N LEU A 129 13.50 -2.63 -5.52
CA LEU A 129 12.34 -1.75 -5.68
C LEU A 129 11.11 -2.25 -4.89
N LEU A 130 10.94 -3.57 -4.73
CA LEU A 130 9.82 -4.15 -3.98
C LEU A 130 9.97 -3.93 -2.49
N GLN A 131 11.20 -4.02 -1.99
CA GLN A 131 11.55 -3.71 -0.62
C GLN A 131 11.38 -2.22 -0.35
N ALA A 132 11.78 -1.35 -1.28
CA ALA A 132 11.55 0.09 -1.17
C ALA A 132 10.05 0.41 -1.07
N GLU A 133 9.21 -0.12 -1.97
CA GLU A 133 7.74 0.00 -1.91
C GLU A 133 7.17 -0.50 -0.57
N ALA A 134 7.70 -1.61 -0.04
CA ALA A 134 7.24 -2.18 1.22
C ALA A 134 7.58 -1.33 2.45
N VAL A 135 8.60 -0.47 2.39
CA VAL A 135 8.90 0.46 3.49
C VAL A 135 7.69 1.34 3.76
N ASP A 136 7.11 1.96 2.72
CA ASP A 136 5.91 2.80 2.85
C ASP A 136 4.72 2.01 3.41
N ASP A 137 4.54 0.77 2.95
CA ASP A 137 3.46 -0.11 3.42
C ASP A 137 3.60 -0.44 4.92
N VAL A 138 4.82 -0.65 5.43
CA VAL A 138 5.07 -0.87 6.87
C VAL A 138 4.63 0.35 7.68
N ILE A 139 4.93 1.56 7.20
CA ILE A 139 4.62 2.83 7.89
C ILE A 139 3.12 3.10 7.89
N ARG A 140 2.45 2.82 6.76
CA ARG A 140 1.02 3.10 6.58
C ARG A 140 0.10 2.01 7.10
N SER A 141 0.62 0.81 7.39
CA SER A 141 -0.16 -0.32 7.87
C SER A 141 -0.98 0.02 9.13
N ARG A 142 -2.28 -0.32 9.11
CA ARG A 142 -3.23 -0.09 10.22
C ARG A 142 -3.63 -1.36 10.96
N THR A 143 -3.46 -2.52 10.33
CA THR A 143 -3.79 -3.84 10.90
C THR A 143 -2.54 -4.68 11.07
N GLY A 144 -2.56 -5.60 12.03
CA GLY A 144 -1.45 -6.54 12.24
C GLY A 144 -1.18 -7.44 11.03
N SER A 145 -2.21 -7.78 10.25
CA SER A 145 -2.09 -8.57 9.02
C SER A 145 -1.39 -7.80 7.90
N ALA A 146 -1.80 -6.55 7.65
CA ALA A 146 -1.14 -5.66 6.68
C ALA A 146 0.31 -5.39 7.07
N HIS A 147 0.56 -5.12 8.35
CA HIS A 147 1.91 -4.90 8.88
C HIS A 147 2.81 -6.13 8.69
N LYS A 148 2.31 -7.32 9.01
CA LYS A 148 3.05 -8.58 8.84
C LYS A 148 3.40 -8.85 7.39
N LEU A 149 2.48 -8.58 6.45
CA LEU A 149 2.72 -8.72 5.02
C LEU A 149 3.81 -7.73 4.54
N ALA A 150 3.69 -6.46 4.90
CA ALA A 150 4.65 -5.43 4.54
C ALA A 150 6.06 -5.73 5.10
N VAL A 151 6.16 -6.22 6.34
CA VAL A 151 7.44 -6.61 6.94
C VAL A 151 8.09 -7.80 6.21
N LYS A 152 7.32 -8.82 5.82
CA LYS A 152 7.83 -9.94 5.00
C LYS A 152 8.38 -9.44 3.66
N GLN A 153 7.65 -8.55 2.99
CA GLN A 153 8.08 -7.97 1.71
C GLN A 153 9.34 -7.11 1.88
N MET A 154 9.39 -6.24 2.90
CA MET A 154 10.56 -5.41 3.22
C MET A 154 11.81 -6.25 3.50
N ARG A 155 11.66 -7.43 4.12
CA ARG A 155 12.75 -8.39 4.37
C ARG A 155 13.21 -9.15 3.12
N GLY A 156 12.54 -8.97 1.98
CA GLY A 156 12.93 -9.54 0.68
C GLY A 156 12.43 -10.96 0.44
N ASP A 157 11.46 -11.46 1.22
CA ASP A 157 10.87 -12.79 0.96
C ASP A 157 10.21 -12.83 -0.42
N TYR A 158 9.58 -11.73 -0.82
CA TYR A 158 8.97 -11.61 -2.14
C TYR A 158 10.00 -11.53 -3.26
N SER A 159 11.04 -10.72 -3.06
CA SER A 159 12.17 -10.57 -3.98
C SER A 159 12.87 -11.90 -4.28
N LYS A 160 13.03 -12.76 -3.28
CA LYS A 160 13.59 -14.12 -3.47
C LYS A 160 12.73 -14.95 -4.41
N LYS A 161 11.41 -14.95 -4.22
CA LYS A 161 10.49 -15.71 -5.09
C LYS A 161 10.50 -15.17 -6.52
N LEU A 162 10.58 -13.85 -6.70
CA LEU A 162 10.67 -13.27 -8.04
C LEU A 162 12.02 -13.53 -8.71
N SER A 163 13.10 -13.51 -7.94
CA SER A 163 14.42 -13.90 -8.44
C SER A 163 14.45 -15.35 -8.91
N GLU A 164 13.73 -16.26 -8.23
CA GLU A 164 13.59 -17.65 -8.65
C GLU A 164 12.79 -17.77 -9.97
N LEU A 165 11.64 -17.09 -10.07
CA LEU A 165 10.85 -17.05 -11.31
C LEU A 165 11.64 -16.45 -12.48
N ARG A 166 12.37 -15.36 -12.23
CA ARG A 166 13.24 -14.73 -13.22
C ARG A 166 14.32 -15.71 -13.67
N LYS A 167 14.97 -16.42 -12.75
CA LYS A 167 15.98 -17.42 -13.08
C LYS A 167 15.39 -18.51 -13.99
N GLN A 168 14.20 -19.03 -13.68
CA GLN A 168 13.52 -20.01 -14.53
C GLN A 168 13.22 -19.46 -15.93
N LEU A 169 12.81 -18.19 -16.05
CA LEU A 169 12.61 -17.52 -17.35
C LEU A 169 13.93 -17.34 -18.12
N VAL A 170 15.01 -16.96 -17.45
CA VAL A 170 16.35 -16.84 -18.06
C VAL A 170 16.83 -18.20 -18.57
N ASP A 171 16.73 -19.23 -17.74
CA ASP A 171 17.15 -20.60 -18.09
C ASP A 171 16.33 -21.11 -19.30
N LEU A 172 15.02 -20.85 -19.32
CA LEU A 172 14.15 -21.19 -20.43
C LEU A 172 14.49 -20.42 -21.71
N THR A 173 14.73 -19.11 -21.60
CA THR A 173 15.12 -18.27 -22.74
C THR A 173 16.45 -18.73 -23.32
N ALA A 174 17.43 -19.06 -22.47
CA ALA A 174 18.73 -19.57 -22.91
C ALA A 174 18.63 -20.92 -23.63
N LEU A 175 17.75 -21.82 -23.18
CA LEU A 175 17.49 -23.08 -23.89
C LEU A 175 16.92 -22.84 -25.29
N MET A 176 16.02 -21.86 -25.43
CA MET A 176 15.44 -21.51 -26.73
C MET A 176 16.45 -20.85 -27.67
N GLU A 177 17.28 -19.94 -27.17
CA GLU A 177 18.34 -19.29 -27.97
C GLU A 177 19.36 -20.30 -28.50
N LEU A 178 19.77 -21.28 -27.67
CA LEU A 178 20.65 -22.36 -28.11
C LEU A 178 20.01 -23.20 -29.22
N GLU A 179 18.71 -23.46 -29.17
CA GLU A 179 18.04 -24.22 -30.22
C GLU A 179 18.00 -23.45 -31.55
N ILE A 180 17.80 -22.12 -31.49
CA ILE A 180 17.80 -21.24 -32.67
C ILE A 180 19.20 -21.19 -33.30
N ASP A 181 20.23 -20.92 -32.49
CA ASP A 181 21.63 -20.77 -32.95
C ASP A 181 22.18 -22.03 -33.62
N PHE A 182 21.70 -23.22 -33.21
CA PHE A 182 22.18 -24.51 -33.72
C PHE A 182 21.13 -25.26 -34.56
N SER A 183 20.08 -24.57 -35.02
CA SER A 183 19.00 -25.15 -35.84
C SER A 183 19.48 -25.74 -37.19
N GLU A 184 20.66 -25.33 -37.68
CA GLU A 184 21.30 -25.87 -38.90
C GLU A 184 22.12 -27.16 -38.65
N GLU A 185 22.43 -27.51 -37.40
CA GLU A 185 23.32 -28.62 -37.07
C GLU A 185 22.59 -29.97 -36.89
N ASP A 186 21.28 -30.06 -37.16
CA ASP A 186 20.44 -31.28 -37.01
C ASP A 186 20.50 -31.89 -35.58
N VAL A 187 20.70 -31.05 -34.56
CA VAL A 187 20.73 -31.45 -33.15
C VAL A 187 19.49 -30.90 -32.43
N GLU A 188 18.62 -31.79 -31.95
CA GLU A 188 17.50 -31.42 -31.06
C GLU A 188 18.04 -31.12 -29.65
N PHE A 189 18.26 -29.84 -29.31
CA PHE A 189 18.84 -29.44 -28.01
C PHE A 189 17.84 -29.45 -26.85
N ALA A 190 16.56 -29.25 -27.13
CA ALA A 190 15.52 -29.19 -26.12
C ALA A 190 14.32 -30.09 -26.49
N ASP A 191 13.98 -31.02 -25.60
CA ASP A 191 12.73 -31.76 -25.69
C ASP A 191 11.57 -30.76 -25.58
N ARG A 192 10.81 -30.59 -26.68
CA ARG A 192 9.64 -29.69 -26.74
C ARG A 192 8.65 -29.96 -25.60
N SER A 193 8.54 -31.22 -25.17
CA SER A 193 7.71 -31.65 -24.05
C SER A 193 8.16 -31.01 -22.74
N ARG A 194 9.49 -30.95 -22.54
CA ARG A 194 10.11 -30.33 -21.36
C ARG A 194 9.98 -28.81 -21.37
N LEU A 195 10.19 -28.15 -22.51
CA LEU A 195 9.96 -26.70 -22.64
C LEU A 195 8.51 -26.34 -22.30
N ARG A 196 7.57 -27.10 -22.86
CA ARG A 196 6.14 -26.96 -22.59
C ARG A 196 5.81 -27.14 -21.10
N GLU A 197 6.37 -28.16 -20.45
CA GLU A 197 6.17 -28.43 -19.02
C GLU A 197 6.65 -27.26 -18.15
N ILE A 198 7.86 -26.73 -18.43
CA ILE A 198 8.40 -25.56 -17.72
C ILE A 198 7.52 -24.34 -17.94
N CYS A 199 7.15 -24.02 -19.19
CA CYS A 199 6.24 -22.90 -19.49
C CYS A 199 4.89 -23.04 -18.77
N THR A 200 4.29 -24.22 -18.80
CA THR A 200 2.98 -24.47 -18.16
C THR A 200 3.06 -24.29 -16.63
N THR A 201 4.17 -24.73 -16.03
CA THR A 201 4.44 -24.55 -14.60
C THR A 201 4.57 -23.07 -14.25
N LEU A 202 5.36 -22.33 -15.03
CA LEU A 202 5.51 -20.88 -14.89
C LEU A 202 4.18 -20.12 -15.06
N VAL A 203 3.35 -20.51 -16.04
CA VAL A 203 2.00 -19.95 -16.20
C VAL A 203 1.18 -20.15 -14.92
N SER A 204 1.18 -21.35 -14.35
CA SER A 204 0.43 -21.64 -13.13
C SER A 204 0.93 -20.81 -11.94
N GLU A 205 2.24 -20.69 -11.75
CA GLU A 205 2.82 -19.90 -10.66
C GLU A 205 2.50 -18.40 -10.80
N VAL A 206 2.68 -17.84 -12.00
CA VAL A 206 2.44 -16.42 -12.28
C VAL A 206 0.95 -16.08 -12.21
N THR A 207 0.08 -16.96 -12.70
CA THR A 207 -1.38 -16.77 -12.62
C THR A 207 -1.84 -16.79 -11.16
N SER A 208 -1.35 -17.73 -10.36
CA SER A 208 -1.67 -17.79 -8.93
C SER A 208 -1.21 -16.52 -8.19
N LEU A 209 -0.03 -16.00 -8.52
CA LEU A 209 0.43 -14.71 -7.99
C LEU A 209 -0.48 -13.55 -8.41
N ALA A 210 -0.85 -13.47 -9.69
CA ALA A 210 -1.78 -12.44 -10.19
C ALA A 210 -3.14 -12.50 -9.48
N GLU A 211 -3.71 -13.70 -9.30
CA GLU A 211 -4.98 -13.91 -8.61
C GLU A 211 -4.91 -13.52 -7.12
N SER A 212 -3.75 -13.68 -6.48
CA SER A 212 -3.52 -13.27 -5.10
C SER A 212 -3.73 -11.76 -4.89
N PHE A 213 -3.65 -10.94 -5.94
CA PHE A 213 -3.82 -9.48 -5.86
C PHE A 213 -5.12 -9.06 -5.19
N LYS A 214 -6.22 -9.80 -5.41
CA LYS A 214 -7.51 -9.50 -4.76
C LYS A 214 -7.40 -9.54 -3.24
N ALA A 215 -6.76 -10.59 -2.70
CA ALA A 215 -6.54 -10.73 -1.27
C ALA A 215 -5.54 -9.68 -0.74
N GLY A 216 -4.49 -9.37 -1.50
CA GLY A 216 -3.47 -8.40 -1.06
C GLY A 216 -3.99 -6.96 -1.09
N ASN A 217 -4.83 -6.61 -2.06
CA ASN A 217 -5.51 -5.32 -2.12
C ASN A 217 -6.44 -5.13 -0.91
N VAL A 218 -7.17 -6.18 -0.51
CA VAL A 218 -8.00 -6.18 0.71
C VAL A 218 -7.14 -5.97 1.97
N LEU A 219 -5.99 -6.63 2.07
CA LEU A 219 -5.09 -6.47 3.20
C LEU A 219 -4.45 -5.07 3.25
N LYS A 220 -4.04 -4.53 2.11
CA LYS A 220 -3.34 -3.24 2.03
C LYS A 220 -4.27 -2.05 2.17
N HIS A 221 -5.38 -2.05 1.45
CA HIS A 221 -6.27 -0.89 1.35
C HIS A 221 -7.61 -1.05 2.06
N GLY A 222 -7.88 -2.23 2.61
CA GLY A 222 -9.15 -2.55 3.24
C GLY A 222 -10.21 -3.06 2.27
N ILE A 223 -11.24 -3.65 2.86
CA ILE A 223 -12.38 -4.27 2.18
C ILE A 223 -13.29 -3.16 1.68
N PRO A 224 -13.54 -3.07 0.37
CA PRO A 224 -14.41 -2.02 -0.15
C PRO A 224 -15.87 -2.25 0.27
N VAL A 225 -16.45 -1.28 0.96
CA VAL A 225 -17.84 -1.27 1.44
C VAL A 225 -18.60 -0.15 0.74
N ALA A 226 -19.71 -0.48 0.08
CA ALA A 226 -20.64 0.52 -0.46
C ALA A 226 -21.84 0.70 0.47
N ILE A 227 -22.20 1.95 0.77
CA ILE A 227 -23.44 2.28 1.49
C ILE A 227 -24.48 2.73 0.46
N VAL A 228 -25.48 1.89 0.22
CA VAL A 228 -26.54 2.13 -0.75
C VAL A 228 -27.88 2.30 -0.05
N GLY A 229 -28.83 2.97 -0.69
CA GLY A 229 -30.15 3.23 -0.13
C GLY A 229 -30.76 4.50 -0.68
N GLU A 230 -32.05 4.70 -0.45
CA GLU A 230 -32.80 5.85 -0.96
C GLU A 230 -32.31 7.19 -0.35
N PRO A 231 -32.66 8.34 -0.95
CA PRO A 231 -32.44 9.63 -0.32
C PRO A 231 -33.01 9.68 1.11
N ASN A 232 -32.33 10.40 2.02
CA ASN A 232 -32.79 10.61 3.40
C ASN A 232 -32.90 9.39 4.33
N VAL A 233 -32.52 8.18 3.91
CA VAL A 233 -32.47 6.98 4.80
C VAL A 233 -31.36 7.04 5.85
N GLY A 234 -30.50 8.06 5.81
CA GLY A 234 -29.48 8.33 6.83
C GLY A 234 -28.07 7.79 6.53
N LYS A 235 -27.74 7.54 5.26
CA LYS A 235 -26.41 7.09 4.80
C LYS A 235 -25.27 7.98 5.32
N SER A 236 -25.39 9.30 5.14
CA SER A 236 -24.40 10.29 5.60
C SER A 236 -24.29 10.35 7.12
N THR A 237 -25.40 10.17 7.82
CA THR A 237 -25.42 10.14 9.29
C THR A 237 -24.67 8.92 9.80
N LEU A 238 -24.94 7.75 9.22
CA LEU A 238 -24.25 6.50 9.55
C LEU A 238 -22.74 6.63 9.31
N LEU A 239 -22.33 7.02 8.10
CA LEU A 239 -20.92 7.16 7.77
C LEU A 239 -20.20 8.14 8.73
N ASN A 240 -20.80 9.30 9.01
CA ASN A 240 -20.20 10.27 9.93
C ASN A 240 -20.05 9.73 11.36
N LYS A 241 -20.97 8.87 11.82
CA LYS A 241 -20.85 8.23 13.14
C LYS A 241 -19.70 7.24 13.17
N ILE A 242 -19.67 6.34 12.19
CA ILE A 242 -18.62 5.33 12.05
C ILE A 242 -17.23 5.97 12.03
N LEU A 243 -17.06 7.03 11.22
CA LEU A 243 -15.76 7.71 11.08
C LEU A 243 -15.38 8.57 12.29
N ARG A 244 -16.35 9.06 13.08
CA ARG A 244 -16.07 9.88 14.26
C ARG A 244 -15.63 9.06 15.46
N GLU A 245 -16.14 7.84 15.64
CA GLU A 245 -15.65 6.94 16.70
C GLU A 245 -14.17 6.60 16.50
N GLU A 246 -13.71 6.34 15.27
CA GLU A 246 -12.30 6.07 14.98
C GLU A 246 -11.40 7.30 15.23
N ARG A 247 -11.89 8.51 14.90
CA ARG A 247 -11.17 9.77 15.18
C ARG A 247 -10.88 9.97 16.68
N SER A 248 -11.73 9.48 17.58
CA SER A 248 -11.53 9.67 19.02
C SER A 248 -10.33 8.90 19.60
N ILE A 249 -9.79 7.92 18.87
CA ILE A 249 -8.64 7.10 19.28
C ILE A 249 -7.31 7.65 18.75
N VAL A 250 -7.34 8.55 17.74
CA VAL A 250 -6.15 9.12 17.10
C VAL A 250 -6.06 10.61 17.42
N SER A 251 -4.94 11.04 17.99
CA SER A 251 -4.69 12.40 18.50
C SER A 251 -5.05 13.52 17.50
N ASP A 252 -5.68 14.59 18.00
CA ASP A 252 -6.11 15.82 17.29
C ASP A 252 -4.98 16.70 16.73
N ILE A 253 -3.77 16.17 16.50
CA ILE A 253 -2.64 16.98 16.02
C ILE A 253 -2.81 17.28 14.52
N PRO A 254 -2.93 18.56 14.11
CA PRO A 254 -3.01 18.93 12.70
C PRO A 254 -1.67 18.61 12.00
N GLY A 255 -1.72 17.73 10.99
CA GLY A 255 -0.61 17.51 10.07
C GLY A 255 0.18 16.21 10.22
N THR A 256 -0.11 15.32 11.18
CA THR A 256 0.67 14.09 11.43
C THR A 256 0.21 12.83 10.68
N THR A 257 -0.68 12.96 9.71
CA THR A 257 -1.31 11.84 8.98
C THR A 257 -1.80 12.36 7.63
N ARG A 258 -0.89 12.68 6.71
CA ARG A 258 -1.26 13.46 5.53
C ARG A 258 -2.26 12.79 4.57
N ASP A 259 -2.56 11.51 4.79
CA ASP A 259 -3.82 10.90 4.39
C ASP A 259 -4.41 10.12 5.58
N TYR A 260 -5.19 10.78 6.44
CA TYR A 260 -6.39 10.06 6.88
C TYR A 260 -7.12 9.77 5.56
N VAL A 261 -7.08 8.53 5.09
CA VAL A 261 -8.09 8.10 4.12
C VAL A 261 -9.36 8.20 4.92
N GLU A 262 -10.06 9.33 4.81
CA GLU A 262 -11.12 9.74 5.74
C GLU A 262 -12.39 8.86 5.63
N ASP A 263 -12.22 7.67 5.08
CA ASP A 263 -13.20 6.75 4.55
C ASP A 263 -12.86 5.31 4.97
N THR A 264 -11.82 5.09 5.77
CA THR A 264 -11.50 3.75 6.29
C THR A 264 -11.91 3.61 7.75
N LEU A 265 -12.22 2.38 8.17
CA LEU A 265 -12.46 2.01 9.56
C LEU A 265 -11.73 0.70 9.85
N THR A 266 -11.01 0.62 10.96
CA THR A 266 -10.41 -0.64 11.41
C THR A 266 -11.22 -1.28 12.54
N VAL A 267 -11.70 -2.51 12.35
CA VAL A 267 -12.41 -3.29 13.38
C VAL A 267 -11.74 -4.66 13.51
N GLY A 268 -11.17 -4.96 14.68
CA GLY A 268 -10.37 -6.17 14.87
C GLY A 268 -9.15 -6.18 13.95
N ASN A 269 -9.01 -7.23 13.12
CA ASN A 269 -7.91 -7.37 12.15
C ASN A 269 -8.26 -6.94 10.72
N ASN A 270 -9.47 -6.40 10.51
CA ASN A 270 -9.94 -6.00 9.18
C ASN A 270 -10.02 -4.47 9.08
N THR A 271 -9.58 -3.95 7.94
CA THR A 271 -9.85 -2.56 7.54
C THR A 271 -10.99 -2.57 6.54
N PHE A 272 -11.98 -1.73 6.74
CA PHE A 272 -13.09 -1.48 5.83
C PHE A 272 -12.88 -0.13 5.17
N ARG A 273 -13.00 -0.05 3.85
CA ARG A 273 -12.87 1.18 3.07
C ARG A 273 -14.22 1.52 2.46
N PHE A 274 -14.87 2.55 2.98
CA PHE A 274 -16.14 3.04 2.49
C PHE A 274 -15.95 3.78 1.17
N ILE A 275 -16.53 3.25 0.10
CA ILE A 275 -16.46 3.88 -1.22
C ILE A 275 -17.45 5.07 -1.22
N ASP A 276 -16.97 6.22 -1.69
CA ASP A 276 -17.75 7.44 -1.97
C ASP A 276 -18.21 8.31 -0.78
N THR A 277 -17.25 8.90 -0.09
CA THR A 277 -17.56 9.88 0.96
C THR A 277 -17.89 11.26 0.44
N ALA A 278 -17.54 11.60 -0.81
CA ALA A 278 -17.92 12.87 -1.43
C ALA A 278 -19.45 13.00 -1.63
N GLY A 279 -20.10 11.95 -2.18
CA GLY A 279 -21.57 11.93 -2.33
C GLY A 279 -22.34 11.85 -1.00
N LEU A 280 -21.69 11.32 0.04
CA LEU A 280 -22.24 11.25 1.40
C LEU A 280 -21.97 12.53 2.22
N ARG A 281 -21.02 13.38 1.84
CA ARG A 281 -20.66 14.63 2.55
C ARG A 281 -21.30 15.89 1.96
N THR A 282 -21.62 15.92 0.68
CA THR A 282 -22.38 17.03 0.08
C THR A 282 -23.88 16.80 0.21
N THR A 283 -24.50 17.37 1.24
CA THR A 283 -25.94 17.64 1.20
C THR A 283 -26.19 19.13 1.39
N THR A 284 -26.61 19.79 0.31
CA THR A 284 -27.64 20.85 0.33
C THR A 284 -28.15 21.30 -1.04
N ASP A 285 -27.60 20.87 -2.19
CA ASP A 285 -28.12 21.38 -3.48
C ASP A 285 -28.14 20.37 -4.64
N SER A 286 -29.37 20.07 -5.09
CA SER A 286 -29.85 19.95 -6.47
C SER A 286 -29.00 19.31 -7.59
N ILE A 287 -28.64 18.02 -7.50
CA ILE A 287 -28.44 17.17 -8.72
C ILE A 287 -28.87 15.72 -8.41
N GLU A 288 -30.14 15.37 -8.63
CA GLU A 288 -30.74 14.10 -8.15
C GLU A 288 -31.30 13.18 -9.26
N SER A 289 -30.60 13.04 -10.38
CA SER A 289 -30.88 11.97 -11.37
C SER A 289 -29.63 11.19 -11.80
N ALA A 290 -28.43 11.76 -11.64
CA ALA A 290 -27.16 11.05 -11.82
C ALA A 290 -26.78 10.12 -10.63
N GLY A 291 -27.60 10.08 -9.58
CA GLY A 291 -27.30 9.37 -8.33
C GLY A 291 -27.43 7.84 -8.42
N VAL A 292 -28.36 7.32 -9.22
CA VAL A 292 -28.66 5.88 -9.29
C VAL A 292 -27.57 5.11 -10.04
N GLU A 293 -27.21 5.55 -11.25
CA GLU A 293 -26.10 4.94 -12.02
C GLU A 293 -24.78 5.01 -11.25
N ARG A 294 -24.51 6.16 -10.60
CA ARG A 294 -23.30 6.33 -9.80
C ARG A 294 -23.28 5.43 -8.56
N THR A 295 -24.44 5.12 -7.98
CA THR A 295 -24.56 4.17 -6.85
C THR A 295 -24.30 2.74 -7.30
N LEU A 296 -24.74 2.36 -8.51
CA LEU A 296 -24.53 1.01 -9.06
C LEU A 296 -23.08 0.75 -9.43
N VAL A 297 -22.41 1.73 -10.04
CA VAL A 297 -20.96 1.64 -10.30
C VAL A 297 -20.20 1.38 -9.00
N LYS A 298 -20.52 2.13 -7.93
CA LYS A 298 -19.88 1.93 -6.62
C LYS A 298 -20.21 0.58 -5.96
N ALA A 299 -21.45 0.14 -6.09
CA ALA A 299 -21.86 -1.17 -5.60
C ALA A 299 -21.16 -2.30 -6.38
N SER A 300 -20.87 -2.09 -7.67
CA SER A 300 -20.07 -3.03 -8.47
C SER A 300 -18.60 -3.09 -8.03
N GLU A 301 -18.03 -1.97 -7.56
CA GLU A 301 -16.66 -1.94 -7.02
C GLU A 301 -16.54 -2.51 -5.59
N ALA A 302 -17.67 -2.69 -4.89
CA ALA A 302 -17.68 -3.14 -3.50
C ALA A 302 -17.65 -4.66 -3.35
N SER A 303 -17.01 -5.12 -2.28
CA SER A 303 -17.08 -6.51 -1.82
C SER A 303 -18.22 -6.72 -0.82
N VAL A 304 -18.58 -5.66 -0.07
CA VAL A 304 -19.70 -5.64 0.87
C VAL A 304 -20.64 -4.49 0.52
N ILE A 305 -21.93 -4.79 0.42
CA ILE A 305 -23.00 -3.80 0.21
C ILE A 305 -23.78 -3.66 1.52
N LEU A 306 -23.75 -2.45 2.10
CA LEU A 306 -24.64 -2.05 3.18
C LEU A 306 -25.87 -1.37 2.56
N MET A 307 -26.99 -2.08 2.49
CA MET A 307 -28.23 -1.56 1.92
C MET A 307 -29.12 -0.99 3.02
N LEU A 308 -29.24 0.34 3.07
CA LEU A 308 -29.96 1.07 4.09
C LEU A 308 -31.42 1.31 3.71
N PHE A 309 -32.31 1.02 4.65
CA PHE A 309 -33.73 1.33 4.60
C PHE A 309 -34.15 2.17 5.81
N ASP A 310 -35.21 2.96 5.66
CA ASP A 310 -35.85 3.67 6.76
C ASP A 310 -36.80 2.73 7.51
N ALA A 311 -36.65 2.61 8.83
CA ALA A 311 -37.48 1.74 9.67
C ALA A 311 -38.97 2.08 9.62
N VAL A 312 -39.33 3.33 9.30
CA VAL A 312 -40.73 3.75 9.15
C VAL A 312 -41.35 3.22 7.85
N ASP A 313 -40.53 2.86 6.87
CA ASP A 313 -40.92 2.59 5.49
C ASP A 313 -40.20 1.35 4.92
N CYS A 314 -40.17 0.27 5.71
CA CYS A 314 -39.40 -0.95 5.41
C CYS A 314 -40.27 -2.23 5.33
N GLU A 315 -41.29 -2.22 4.46
CA GLU A 315 -42.07 -3.42 4.17
C GLU A 315 -41.23 -4.49 3.45
N GLU A 316 -41.56 -5.77 3.67
CA GLU A 316 -40.83 -6.92 3.11
C GLU A 316 -40.74 -6.84 1.58
N ASP A 317 -41.87 -6.64 0.89
CA ASP A 317 -41.96 -6.55 -0.57
C ASP A 317 -41.06 -5.44 -1.13
N ARG A 318 -40.94 -4.33 -0.40
CA ARG A 318 -40.08 -3.20 -0.79
C ARG A 318 -38.60 -3.54 -0.65
N ILE A 319 -38.22 -4.22 0.43
CA ILE A 319 -36.83 -4.66 0.62
C ILE A 319 -36.46 -5.68 -0.47
N GLN A 320 -37.30 -6.69 -0.69
CA GLN A 320 -37.06 -7.72 -1.71
C GLN A 320 -36.96 -7.12 -3.12
N SER A 321 -37.91 -6.27 -3.51
CA SER A 321 -37.89 -5.64 -4.84
C SER A 321 -36.65 -4.78 -5.07
N ARG A 322 -36.17 -4.06 -4.05
CA ARG A 322 -34.92 -3.29 -4.14
C ARG A 322 -33.67 -4.17 -4.24
N ILE A 323 -33.61 -5.25 -3.47
CA ILE A 323 -32.51 -6.21 -3.57
C ILE A 323 -32.49 -6.83 -4.97
N GLU A 324 -33.65 -7.21 -5.49
CA GLU A 324 -33.80 -7.79 -6.82
C GLU A 324 -33.43 -6.79 -7.93
N GLU A 325 -33.76 -5.50 -7.77
CA GLU A 325 -33.30 -4.44 -8.68
C GLU A 325 -31.77 -4.38 -8.75
N PHE A 326 -31.08 -4.43 -7.60
CA PHE A 326 -29.62 -4.40 -7.56
C PHE A 326 -29.00 -5.68 -8.12
N LYS A 327 -29.56 -6.85 -7.80
CA LYS A 327 -29.14 -8.15 -8.37
C LYS A 327 -29.16 -8.14 -9.89
N ASN A 328 -30.24 -7.62 -10.48
CA ASN A 328 -30.39 -7.57 -11.93
C ASN A 328 -29.48 -6.55 -12.63
N ARG A 329 -28.90 -5.61 -11.89
CA ARG A 329 -28.07 -4.52 -12.44
C ARG A 329 -26.58 -4.68 -12.16
N ILE A 330 -26.19 -5.65 -11.34
CA ILE A 330 -24.79 -5.91 -10.95
C ILE A 330 -24.48 -7.37 -11.29
N GLU A 331 -23.66 -7.59 -12.32
CA GLU A 331 -23.37 -8.92 -12.87
C GLU A 331 -22.79 -9.90 -11.84
N ASP A 332 -21.98 -9.39 -10.90
CA ASP A 332 -21.29 -10.19 -9.87
C ASP A 332 -21.95 -10.09 -8.49
N PHE A 333 -23.24 -9.69 -8.41
CA PHE A 333 -23.92 -9.45 -7.13
C PHE A 333 -23.86 -10.65 -6.17
N ASP A 334 -24.02 -11.87 -6.68
CA ASP A 334 -24.01 -13.09 -5.87
C ASP A 334 -22.64 -13.41 -5.25
N GLN A 335 -21.56 -12.81 -5.77
CA GLN A 335 -20.21 -12.92 -5.19
C GLN A 335 -19.98 -11.89 -4.07
N LYS A 336 -20.86 -10.88 -3.95
CA LYS A 336 -20.79 -9.82 -2.95
C LYS A 336 -21.53 -10.21 -1.69
N LYS A 337 -21.15 -9.62 -0.56
CA LYS A 337 -21.86 -9.78 0.70
C LYS A 337 -22.84 -8.65 0.90
N LEU A 338 -24.12 -8.98 1.07
CA LEU A 338 -25.18 -8.00 1.36
C LEU A 338 -25.51 -8.01 2.85
N ILE A 339 -25.49 -6.84 3.47
CA ILE A 339 -26.05 -6.60 4.81
C ILE A 339 -27.16 -5.56 4.66
N VAL A 340 -28.35 -5.93 5.08
CA VAL A 340 -29.52 -5.05 5.10
C VAL A 340 -29.52 -4.29 6.43
N VAL A 341 -29.55 -2.96 6.35
CA VAL A 341 -29.47 -2.08 7.52
C VAL A 341 -30.77 -1.29 7.64
N ILE A 342 -31.56 -1.57 8.67
CA ILE A 342 -32.80 -0.86 8.96
C ILE A 342 -32.48 0.28 9.93
N ASN A 343 -32.45 1.51 9.43
CA ASN A 343 -32.04 2.70 10.18
C ASN A 343 -33.24 3.50 10.70
N LYS A 344 -33.01 4.38 11.69
CA LYS A 344 -34.04 5.21 12.36
C LYS A 344 -35.01 4.44 13.24
N ILE A 345 -34.55 3.34 13.86
CA ILE A 345 -35.38 2.59 14.82
C ILE A 345 -35.84 3.43 16.02
N ASP A 346 -35.18 4.56 16.28
CA ASP A 346 -35.58 5.53 17.30
C ASP A 346 -36.93 6.20 17.04
N LEU A 347 -37.46 6.09 15.82
CA LEU A 347 -38.80 6.56 15.45
C LEU A 347 -39.89 5.53 15.74
N LEU A 348 -39.52 4.29 16.07
CA LEU A 348 -40.45 3.20 16.33
C LEU A 348 -40.53 2.89 17.82
N VAL A 349 -41.72 2.48 18.29
CA VAL A 349 -41.90 1.96 19.64
C VAL A 349 -41.30 0.55 19.77
N ASN A 350 -41.40 -0.25 18.72
CA ASN A 350 -40.82 -1.58 18.61
C ASN A 350 -40.12 -1.73 17.25
N ALA A 351 -38.87 -2.16 17.24
CA ALA A 351 -38.17 -2.48 16.00
C ALA A 351 -38.87 -3.63 15.24
N PRO A 352 -38.91 -3.62 13.90
CA PRO A 352 -39.60 -4.62 13.10
C PRO A 352 -38.78 -5.92 13.00
N LYS A 353 -38.59 -6.59 14.14
CA LYS A 353 -37.74 -7.78 14.28
C LYS A 353 -38.18 -8.95 13.42
N HIS A 354 -39.47 -9.03 13.07
CA HIS A 354 -40.04 -10.03 12.18
C HIS A 354 -39.35 -10.08 10.81
N LEU A 355 -38.78 -8.97 10.33
CA LEU A 355 -38.03 -8.94 9.08
C LEU A 355 -36.80 -9.87 9.08
N ARG A 356 -36.20 -10.15 10.25
CA ARG A 356 -35.08 -11.12 10.35
C ARG A 356 -35.50 -12.56 10.07
N GLU A 357 -36.77 -12.89 10.30
CA GLU A 357 -37.30 -14.24 10.10
C GLU A 357 -37.83 -14.43 8.68
N LEU A 358 -38.27 -13.35 8.04
CA LEU A 358 -38.89 -13.36 6.71
C LEU A 358 -37.87 -13.27 5.58
N LEU A 359 -36.72 -12.65 5.82
CA LEU A 359 -35.70 -12.42 4.80
C LEU A 359 -34.47 -13.29 5.08
N GLU A 360 -33.96 -13.96 4.04
CA GLU A 360 -32.74 -14.79 4.11
C GLU A 360 -31.43 -13.97 4.16
N TYR A 361 -31.51 -12.68 4.49
CA TYR A 361 -30.37 -11.77 4.49
C TYR A 361 -29.94 -11.37 5.90
N ASP A 362 -28.66 -11.04 6.06
CA ASP A 362 -28.14 -10.48 7.29
C ASP A 362 -28.75 -9.10 7.56
N ILE A 363 -29.62 -9.00 8.58
CA ILE A 363 -30.33 -7.75 8.93
C ILE A 363 -29.87 -7.17 10.27
N VAL A 364 -29.45 -5.90 10.23
CA VAL A 364 -29.06 -5.11 11.39
C VAL A 364 -30.00 -3.91 11.57
N PHE A 365 -30.46 -3.71 12.80
CA PHE A 365 -31.34 -2.59 13.18
C PHE A 365 -30.54 -1.53 13.91
N ILE A 366 -30.52 -0.29 13.42
CA ILE A 366 -29.70 0.78 14.00
C ILE A 366 -30.47 2.10 14.17
N SER A 367 -29.98 2.95 15.06
CA SER A 367 -30.23 4.40 14.99
C SER A 367 -28.91 5.13 14.82
N ALA A 368 -28.58 5.48 13.57
CA ALA A 368 -27.40 6.29 13.28
C ALA A 368 -27.43 7.66 13.96
N LYS A 369 -28.63 8.20 14.25
CA LYS A 369 -28.76 9.49 14.94
C LYS A 369 -28.38 9.38 16.42
N ARG A 370 -28.75 8.28 17.07
CA ARG A 370 -28.57 8.06 18.51
C ARG A 370 -27.37 7.19 18.88
N ASP A 371 -26.61 6.72 17.90
CA ASP A 371 -25.51 5.76 18.12
C ASP A 371 -25.98 4.40 18.67
N GLU A 372 -27.21 4.01 18.38
CA GLU A 372 -27.77 2.74 18.85
C GLU A 372 -27.43 1.62 17.86
N ASN A 373 -26.84 0.53 18.37
CA ASN A 373 -26.48 -0.70 17.65
C ASN A 373 -25.47 -0.53 16.50
N ILE A 374 -24.69 0.55 16.51
CA ILE A 374 -23.58 0.72 15.54
C ILE A 374 -22.50 -0.32 15.78
N GLY A 375 -22.23 -0.69 17.04
CA GLY A 375 -21.33 -1.79 17.41
C GLY A 375 -21.75 -3.13 16.78
N ASP A 376 -23.03 -3.49 16.88
CA ASP A 376 -23.58 -4.71 16.28
C ASP A 376 -23.37 -4.75 14.76
N LEU A 377 -23.50 -3.59 14.08
CA LEU A 377 -23.21 -3.50 12.64
C LEU A 377 -21.73 -3.77 12.34
N MET A 378 -20.82 -3.30 13.19
CA MET A 378 -19.38 -3.53 13.04
C MET A 378 -18.99 -4.99 13.31
N GLU A 379 -19.57 -5.60 14.33
CA GLU A 379 -19.39 -7.03 14.59
C GLU A 379 -19.87 -7.86 13.40
N LYS A 380 -21.05 -7.52 12.86
CA LYS A 380 -21.61 -8.22 11.71
C LYS A 380 -20.75 -8.08 10.45
N LEU A 381 -20.21 -6.88 10.19
CA LEU A 381 -19.26 -6.64 9.12
C LEU A 381 -18.02 -7.55 9.24
N ASN A 382 -17.52 -7.76 10.45
CA ASN A 382 -16.39 -8.65 10.69
C ASN A 382 -16.72 -10.13 10.48
N GLU A 383 -17.88 -10.59 10.94
CA GLU A 383 -18.33 -11.97 10.76
C GLU A 383 -18.42 -12.37 9.28
N VAL A 384 -19.01 -11.50 8.48
CA VAL A 384 -19.27 -11.71 7.04
C VAL A 384 -17.97 -11.86 6.24
N VAL A 385 -16.88 -11.27 6.73
CA VAL A 385 -15.55 -11.25 6.08
C VAL A 385 -14.66 -12.39 6.55
N ALA A 386 -14.74 -12.77 7.83
CA ALA A 386 -13.85 -13.75 8.46
C ALA A 386 -13.85 -15.13 7.78
N VAL A 387 -14.91 -15.45 7.03
CA VAL A 387 -15.08 -16.71 6.28
C VAL A 387 -14.08 -16.86 5.10
N SER A 388 -13.36 -15.80 4.72
CA SER A 388 -12.50 -15.76 3.52
C SER A 388 -11.00 -15.99 3.78
N ALA A 389 -10.61 -16.34 5.00
CA ALA A 389 -9.27 -16.06 5.55
C ALA A 389 -8.17 -17.11 5.27
N ASN A 390 -8.12 -17.75 4.10
CA ASN A 390 -6.90 -18.44 3.65
C ASN A 390 -6.08 -17.50 2.78
N THR A 391 -5.28 -16.64 3.43
CA THR A 391 -4.36 -15.77 2.71
C THR A 391 -3.08 -16.56 2.38
N PRO A 392 -2.67 -16.62 1.11
CA PRO A 392 -1.38 -17.23 0.76
C PRO A 392 -0.21 -16.50 1.44
N ASP A 393 0.90 -17.21 1.63
CA ASP A 393 2.08 -16.68 2.34
C ASP A 393 2.75 -15.50 1.63
N ILE A 394 2.52 -15.41 0.32
CA ILE A 394 3.00 -14.39 -0.60
C ILE A 394 1.79 -13.86 -1.39
N VAL A 395 1.63 -12.53 -1.41
CA VAL A 395 0.46 -11.89 -2.00
C VAL A 395 0.88 -10.61 -2.73
N LEU A 396 0.33 -10.39 -3.91
CA LEU A 396 0.47 -9.12 -4.63
C LEU A 396 -0.35 -8.01 -3.99
N THR A 397 0.28 -6.86 -3.73
CA THR A 397 -0.40 -5.70 -3.11
C THR A 397 -0.47 -4.48 -4.02
N ASN A 398 0.33 -4.44 -5.10
CA ASN A 398 0.43 -3.29 -5.99
C ASN A 398 -0.19 -3.61 -7.37
N VAL A 399 -1.04 -2.71 -7.87
CA VAL A 399 -1.66 -2.81 -9.21
C VAL A 399 -0.58 -2.90 -10.30
N ARG A 400 0.54 -2.19 -10.14
CA ARG A 400 1.68 -2.24 -11.08
C ARG A 400 2.23 -3.66 -11.22
N HIS A 401 2.31 -4.39 -10.11
CA HIS A 401 2.79 -5.77 -10.13
C HIS A 401 1.71 -6.68 -10.73
N TYR A 402 0.44 -6.48 -10.38
CA TYR A 402 -0.68 -7.23 -10.97
C TYR A 402 -0.70 -7.11 -12.51
N GLU A 403 -0.53 -5.89 -13.04
CA GLU A 403 -0.44 -5.64 -14.47
C GLU A 403 0.74 -6.40 -15.10
N ALA A 404 1.93 -6.29 -14.51
CA ALA A 404 3.11 -7.00 -15.00
C ALA A 404 2.95 -8.53 -14.96
N PHE A 405 2.43 -9.10 -13.86
CA PHE A 405 2.19 -10.55 -13.76
C PHE A 405 1.07 -11.02 -14.70
N SER A 406 0.03 -10.22 -14.91
CA SER A 406 -1.01 -10.53 -15.90
C SER A 406 -0.45 -10.52 -17.33
N ALA A 407 0.43 -9.56 -17.64
CA ALA A 407 1.14 -9.51 -18.91
C ALA A 407 2.07 -10.71 -19.09
N ILE A 408 2.85 -11.08 -18.06
CA ILE A 408 3.71 -12.28 -18.07
C ILE A 408 2.86 -13.55 -18.29
N ALA A 409 1.74 -13.71 -17.58
CA ALA A 409 0.84 -14.85 -17.76
C ALA A 409 0.35 -14.95 -19.22
N ASN A 410 -0.06 -13.82 -19.81
CA ASN A 410 -0.52 -13.78 -21.20
C ASN A 410 0.61 -14.15 -22.19
N LEU A 411 1.80 -13.59 -22.01
CA LEU A 411 2.97 -13.88 -22.86
C LEU A 411 3.39 -15.35 -22.78
N LEU A 412 3.39 -15.93 -21.57
CA LEU A 412 3.71 -17.34 -21.38
C LEU A 412 2.63 -18.27 -21.96
N ASN A 413 1.35 -17.91 -21.86
CA ASN A 413 0.28 -18.65 -22.53
C ASN A 413 0.43 -18.64 -24.05
N GLN A 414 0.79 -17.49 -24.64
CA GLN A 414 1.08 -17.40 -26.07
C GLN A 414 2.29 -18.27 -26.46
N ALA A 415 3.34 -18.31 -25.62
CA ALA A 415 4.49 -19.19 -25.83
C ALA A 415 4.08 -20.68 -25.80
N VAL A 416 3.26 -21.11 -24.83
CA VAL A 416 2.73 -22.48 -24.76
C VAL A 416 1.89 -22.82 -26.00
N GLU A 417 1.01 -21.92 -26.43
CA GLU A 417 0.19 -22.10 -27.63
C GLU A 417 1.05 -22.24 -28.90
N HIS A 418 2.12 -21.46 -29.00
CA HIS A 418 3.07 -21.54 -30.11
C HIS A 418 3.84 -22.86 -30.14
N ILE A 419 4.28 -23.34 -28.98
CA ILE A 419 4.93 -24.66 -28.84
C ILE A 419 3.95 -25.76 -29.27
N ASP A 420 2.70 -25.71 -28.83
CA ASP A 420 1.67 -26.71 -29.14
C ASP A 420 1.30 -26.74 -30.63
N LYS A 421 1.31 -25.57 -31.29
CA LYS A 421 1.07 -25.45 -32.74
C LYS A 421 2.29 -25.73 -33.61
N GLY A 422 3.46 -25.97 -33.01
CA GLY A 422 4.71 -26.21 -33.74
C GLY A 422 5.17 -25.02 -34.59
N LEU A 423 4.92 -23.79 -34.12
CA LEU A 423 5.34 -22.55 -34.79
C LEU A 423 6.86 -22.32 -34.70
N PRO A 424 7.44 -21.44 -35.55
CA PRO A 424 8.87 -21.11 -35.51
C PRO A 424 9.32 -20.60 -34.13
N GLN A 425 10.51 -21.04 -33.70
CA GLN A 425 11.03 -20.80 -32.35
C GLN A 425 11.37 -19.34 -32.08
N ASP A 426 11.80 -18.58 -33.09
CA ASP A 426 12.08 -17.15 -32.98
C ASP A 426 10.88 -16.34 -32.42
N LEU A 427 9.65 -16.74 -32.81
CA LEU A 427 8.44 -16.11 -32.31
C LEU A 427 8.19 -16.44 -30.84
N THR A 428 8.43 -17.69 -30.45
CA THR A 428 8.30 -18.13 -29.05
C THR A 428 9.35 -17.47 -28.15
N ALA A 429 10.60 -17.36 -28.62
CA ALA A 429 11.69 -16.68 -27.91
C ALA A 429 11.35 -15.20 -27.66
N THR A 430 10.71 -14.54 -28.63
CA THR A 430 10.25 -13.15 -28.49
C THR A 430 9.29 -12.99 -27.29
N PHE A 431 8.35 -13.91 -27.07
CA PHE A 431 7.45 -13.84 -25.91
C PHE A 431 8.18 -14.03 -24.59
N LEU A 432 9.18 -14.92 -24.54
CA LEU A 432 10.00 -15.13 -23.34
C LEU A 432 10.85 -13.90 -23.01
N HIS A 433 11.47 -13.26 -24.00
CA HIS A 433 12.18 -11.99 -23.82
C HIS A 433 11.27 -10.89 -23.27
N GLN A 434 10.05 -10.78 -23.80
CA GLN A 434 9.07 -9.83 -23.30
C GLN A 434 8.65 -10.15 -21.86
N ALA A 435 8.46 -11.42 -21.51
CA ALA A 435 8.15 -11.84 -20.14
C ALA A 435 9.31 -11.51 -19.17
N LEU A 436 10.56 -11.75 -19.60
CA LEU A 436 11.77 -11.43 -18.85
C LEU A 436 11.94 -9.91 -18.64
N HIS A 437 11.55 -9.11 -19.64
CA HIS A 437 11.49 -7.66 -19.50
C HIS A 437 10.44 -7.22 -18.47
N GLN A 438 9.23 -7.78 -18.51
CA GLN A 438 8.16 -7.46 -17.56
C GLN A 438 8.54 -7.78 -16.11
N ILE A 439 9.17 -8.93 -15.84
CA ILE A 439 9.62 -9.25 -14.48
C ILE A 439 10.75 -8.32 -14.02
N GLY A 440 11.63 -7.89 -14.94
CA GLY A 440 12.67 -6.90 -14.67
C GLY A 440 12.14 -5.52 -14.28
N LEU A 441 11.00 -5.10 -14.85
CA LEU A 441 10.28 -3.87 -14.46
C LEU A 441 9.74 -3.94 -13.02
N VAL A 442 9.37 -5.14 -12.55
CA VAL A 442 8.86 -5.34 -11.19
C VAL A 442 9.99 -5.26 -10.17
N THR A 443 11.11 -5.96 -10.42
CA THR A 443 12.27 -5.99 -9.51
C THR A 443 13.09 -4.70 -9.51
N GLY A 444 12.95 -3.88 -10.55
CA GLY A 444 13.71 -2.64 -10.74
C GLY A 444 15.05 -2.84 -11.45
N GLU A 445 15.38 -4.07 -11.86
CA GLU A 445 16.57 -4.38 -12.68
C GLU A 445 16.49 -3.75 -14.07
N VAL A 446 15.28 -3.62 -14.59
CA VAL A 446 14.96 -2.79 -15.77
C VAL A 446 14.02 -1.73 -15.26
N SER A 447 14.42 -0.46 -15.22
CA SER A 447 13.51 0.61 -14.80
C SER A 447 13.73 1.85 -15.64
N ASN A 448 12.62 2.57 -15.90
CA ASN A 448 12.67 3.88 -16.51
C ASN A 448 12.55 4.96 -15.41
N GLU A 449 13.16 6.12 -15.63
CA GLU A 449 13.19 7.21 -14.66
C GLU A 449 11.79 7.65 -14.22
N ASP A 450 10.83 7.69 -15.14
CA ASP A 450 9.45 8.10 -14.85
C ASP A 450 8.76 7.16 -13.86
N VAL A 451 9.07 5.86 -13.91
CA VAL A 451 8.50 4.86 -12.99
C VAL A 451 9.07 5.04 -11.59
N LEU A 452 10.40 5.24 -11.48
CA LEU A 452 11.05 5.52 -10.20
C LEU A 452 10.50 6.81 -9.59
N ASP A 453 10.43 7.87 -10.39
CA ASP A 453 9.84 9.15 -9.99
C ASP A 453 8.40 8.98 -9.47
N SER A 454 7.56 8.21 -10.17
CA SER A 454 6.18 7.97 -9.74
C SER A 454 6.07 7.19 -8.42
N ILE A 455 7.00 6.30 -8.13
CA ILE A 455 6.99 5.50 -6.89
C ILE A 455 7.42 6.37 -5.71
N PHE A 456 8.59 7.01 -5.81
CA PHE A 456 9.18 7.74 -4.68
C PHE A 456 8.51 9.08 -4.38
N ARG A 457 7.82 9.70 -5.36
CA ARG A 457 7.02 10.92 -5.10
C ARG A 457 5.93 10.74 -4.06
N ASN A 458 5.42 9.52 -3.87
CA ASN A 458 4.37 9.21 -2.89
C ASN A 458 4.91 8.93 -1.48
N PHE A 459 6.24 8.88 -1.31
CA PHE A 459 6.89 8.62 -0.03
C PHE A 459 6.98 9.91 0.81
N CYS A 460 7.10 9.74 2.12
CA CYS A 460 7.37 10.87 3.00
C CYS A 460 8.75 11.49 2.73
N ILE A 461 8.85 12.81 2.92
CA ILE A 461 10.15 13.49 3.05
C ILE A 461 10.86 12.96 4.30
N GLY A 462 12.17 12.69 4.20
CA GLY A 462 12.96 12.09 5.28
C GLY A 462 13.06 10.57 5.21
N LYS A 463 12.53 9.96 4.15
CA LYS A 463 12.64 8.54 3.85
C LYS A 463 13.26 8.27 2.51
#